data_AF-A0A952Q017-F1
#
_entry.id   AF-A0A952Q017-F1
#
_cell.length_a   1.000
_cell.length_b   1.000
_cell.length_c   1.000
_cell.angle_alpha   90.00
_cell.angle_beta   90.00
_cell.angle_gamma   90.00
#
_symmetry.space_group_name_H-M   'P 1'
#
loop_
_entity.id
_entity.type
_entity.pdbx_description
1 polymer ?
#
loop_
_entity_poly.entity_id
_entity_poly.type
_entity_poly.pdbx_seq_one_letter_code
_entity_poly.pdbx_strand_id
1 'polypeptide(L)'
;MKHHSERPIIEPNRVYSREEAAEVLNVSLSTVKRLIGSRQLRVSQPPGMRRVLILGQHILDLIANTEVKDPNRLVDDDEALGNDR
;
A
#
# COMPACT_ATOMS: atom_id res chain seq x y z
N MET A 1 -3.51 -7.78 15.87
CA MET A 1 -3.26 -7.52 14.43
C MET A 1 -1.74 -7.42 14.30
N LYS A 2 -1.09 -8.21 13.45
CA LYS A 2 0.38 -8.22 13.38
C LYS A 2 0.83 -6.94 12.68
N HIS A 3 1.32 -5.97 13.42
CA HIS A 3 2.04 -4.83 12.87
C HIS A 3 3.41 -5.34 12.45
N HIS A 4 3.57 -5.65 11.16
CA HIS A 4 4.88 -5.90 10.59
C HIS A 4 5.65 -4.56 10.63
N SER A 5 6.58 -4.45 11.56
CA SER A 5 7.48 -3.29 11.73
C SER A 5 8.44 -3.10 10.54
N GLU A 6 8.50 -4.07 9.62
CA GLU A 6 9.32 -4.04 8.42
C GLU A 6 8.42 -4.07 7.18
N ARG A 7 8.46 -2.98 6.40
CA ARG A 7 7.80 -2.94 5.08
C ARG A 7 8.51 -3.93 4.16
N PRO A 8 7.80 -4.87 3.52
CA PRO A 8 8.41 -5.77 2.55
C PRO A 8 9.10 -4.98 1.44
N ILE A 9 10.27 -5.44 0.99
CA ILE A 9 10.97 -4.83 -0.15
C ILE A 9 10.09 -4.98 -1.40
N ILE A 10 9.85 -3.86 -2.09
CA ILE A 10 9.09 -3.84 -3.33
C ILE A 10 10.07 -4.05 -4.48
N GLU A 11 9.93 -5.18 -5.17
CA GLU A 11 10.74 -5.51 -6.35
C GLU A 11 10.09 -4.89 -7.61
N PRO A 12 10.78 -3.99 -8.33
CA PRO A 12 10.18 -3.24 -9.45
C PRO A 12 9.59 -4.12 -10.55
N ASN A 13 10.26 -5.24 -10.86
CA ASN A 13 9.90 -6.12 -11.97
C ASN A 13 9.00 -7.30 -11.56
N ARG A 14 8.64 -7.40 -10.28
CA ARG A 14 7.76 -8.44 -9.77
C ARG A 14 6.30 -8.06 -10.01
N VAL A 15 5.47 -9.04 -10.34
CA VAL A 15 4.02 -8.87 -10.46
C VAL A 15 3.38 -9.25 -9.13
N TYR A 16 2.52 -8.37 -8.63
CA TYR A 16 1.78 -8.48 -7.40
C TYR A 16 0.29 -8.66 -7.71
N SER A 17 -0.36 -9.54 -6.95
CA SER A 17 -1.81 -9.59 -6.80
C SER A 17 -2.33 -8.39 -5.98
N ARG A 18 -3.65 -8.24 -5.86
CA ARG A 18 -4.23 -7.15 -5.06
C ARG A 18 -3.98 -7.36 -3.57
N GLU A 19 -3.99 -8.63 -3.16
CA GLU A 19 -3.76 -9.09 -1.81
C GLU A 19 -2.31 -8.81 -1.41
N GLU A 20 -1.34 -9.20 -2.23
CA GLU A 20 0.07 -8.90 -1.98
C GLU A 20 0.34 -7.39 -2.00
N ALA A 21 -0.28 -6.64 -2.91
CA ALA A 21 -0.14 -5.18 -2.91
C ALA A 21 -0.69 -4.54 -1.62
N ALA A 22 -1.76 -5.10 -1.04
CA ALA A 22 -2.32 -4.62 0.23
C ALA A 22 -1.36 -4.87 1.40
N GLU A 23 -0.75 -6.05 1.43
CA GLU A 23 0.26 -6.42 2.43
C GLU A 23 1.50 -5.52 2.35
N VAL A 24 2.03 -5.34 1.13
CA VAL A 24 3.21 -4.51 0.86
C VAL A 24 2.99 -3.04 1.24
N LEU A 25 1.82 -2.49 0.88
CA LEU A 25 1.46 -1.10 1.20
C LEU A 25 0.99 -0.92 2.65
N ASN A 26 0.82 -2.01 3.40
CA ASN A 26 0.22 -2.03 4.73
C ASN A 26 -1.14 -1.29 4.79
N VAL A 27 -2.01 -1.59 3.82
CA VAL A 27 -3.37 -1.01 3.72
C VAL A 27 -4.41 -2.11 3.55
N SER A 28 -5.68 -1.77 3.72
CA SER A 28 -6.77 -2.71 3.44
C SER A 28 -6.86 -3.06 1.95
N LEU A 29 -7.33 -4.27 1.62
CA LEU A 29 -7.64 -4.67 0.25
C LEU A 29 -8.67 -3.73 -0.41
N SER A 30 -9.60 -3.19 0.37
CA SER A 30 -10.57 -2.19 -0.08
C SER A 30 -9.91 -0.88 -0.52
N THR A 31 -8.86 -0.45 0.19
CA THR A 31 -8.04 0.71 -0.18
C THR A 31 -7.36 0.46 -1.53
N VAL A 32 -6.74 -0.71 -1.72
CA VAL A 32 -6.13 -1.08 -3.02
C VAL A 32 -7.17 -1.06 -4.14
N LYS A 33 -8.35 -1.66 -3.93
CA LYS A 33 -9.44 -1.63 -4.93
C LYS A 33 -9.86 -0.20 -5.27
N ARG A 34 -9.95 0.69 -4.27
CA ARG A 34 -10.28 2.11 -4.48
C ARG A 34 -9.19 2.82 -5.29
N LEU A 35 -7.91 2.58 -5.02
CA LEU A 35 -6.79 3.16 -5.76
C LEU A 35 -6.76 2.72 -7.21
N ILE A 36 -7.09 1.45 -7.48
CA ILE A 36 -7.23 0.93 -8.86
C ILE A 36 -8.43 1.59 -9.54
N GLY A 37 -9.58 1.64 -8.86
CA GLY A 37 -10.80 2.26 -9.40
C GLY A 37 -10.66 3.77 -9.68
N SER A 38 -9.88 4.48 -8.86
CA SER A 38 -9.58 5.90 -9.05
C SER A 38 -8.41 6.18 -10.00
N ARG A 39 -7.81 5.12 -10.61
CA ARG A 39 -6.63 5.19 -11.49
C ARG A 39 -5.37 5.78 -10.86
N GLN A 40 -5.31 5.82 -9.53
CA GLN A 40 -4.11 6.23 -8.79
C GLN A 40 -3.06 5.10 -8.76
N LEU A 41 -3.51 3.85 -8.74
CA LEU A 41 -2.65 2.69 -8.89
C LEU A 41 -2.80 2.12 -10.32
N ARG A 42 -1.69 2.13 -11.08
CA ARG A 42 -1.65 1.58 -12.43
C ARG A 42 -1.65 0.05 -12.38
N VAL A 43 -2.52 -0.55 -13.19
CA VAL A 43 -2.65 -2.02 -13.29
C VAL A 43 -2.72 -2.43 -14.76
N SER A 44 -2.33 -3.67 -15.05
CA SER A 44 -2.61 -4.29 -16.34
C SER A 44 -3.71 -5.34 -16.18
N GLN A 45 -4.67 -5.34 -17.10
CA GLN A 45 -5.66 -6.38 -17.22
C GLN A 45 -5.72 -6.82 -18.68
N PRO A 46 -4.96 -7.86 -19.06
CA PRO A 46 -4.99 -8.38 -20.42
C PRO A 46 -6.41 -8.84 -20.81
N PRO A 47 -6.81 -8.65 -22.08
CA PRO A 47 -8.10 -9.13 -22.57
C PRO A 47 -8.21 -10.65 -22.36
N GLY A 48 -9.36 -11.09 -21.84
CA GLY A 48 -9.59 -12.49 -21.45
C GLY A 48 -9.14 -12.86 -20.04
N MET A 49 -8.43 -11.97 -19.31
CA MET A 49 -8.02 -12.22 -17.93
C MET A 49 -8.95 -11.55 -16.91
N ARG A 50 -9.47 -12.36 -15.96
CA ARG A 50 -10.33 -11.87 -14.87
C ARG A 50 -9.57 -11.15 -13.76
N ARG A 51 -8.26 -11.37 -13.65
CA ARG A 51 -7.40 -10.82 -12.59
C ARG A 51 -6.63 -9.62 -13.13
N VAL A 52 -6.47 -8.63 -12.27
CA VAL A 52 -5.59 -7.48 -12.51
C VAL A 52 -4.18 -7.85 -12.03
N LEU A 53 -3.18 -7.39 -12.75
CA LEU A 53 -1.77 -7.57 -12.43
C LEU A 53 -1.18 -6.20 -12.08
N ILE A 54 -0.43 -6.15 -10.98
CA ILE A 54 0.17 -4.91 -10.47
C ILE A 54 1.68 -5.07 -10.55
N LEU A 55 2.35 -4.29 -11.39
CA LEU A 55 3.80 -4.31 -11.44
C LEU A 55 4.36 -3.58 -10.22
N GLY A 56 5.42 -4.09 -9.59
CA GLY A 56 6.06 -3.46 -8.44
C GLY A 56 6.47 -2.00 -8.71
N GLN A 57 6.94 -1.71 -9.93
CA GLN A 57 7.22 -0.34 -10.36
C GLN A 57 6.02 0.60 -10.20
N HIS A 58 4.80 0.13 -10.47
CA HIS A 58 3.60 0.97 -10.31
C HIS A 58 3.25 1.22 -8.84
N ILE A 59 3.61 0.31 -7.93
CA ILE A 59 3.47 0.50 -6.49
C ILE A 59 4.48 1.56 -6.02
N LEU A 60 5.72 1.49 -6.51
CA LEU A 60 6.75 2.51 -6.26
C LEU A 60 6.35 3.88 -6.80
N ASP A 61 5.84 3.94 -8.03
CA ASP A 61 5.32 5.16 -8.64
C ASP A 61 4.19 5.76 -7.79
N LEU A 62 3.26 4.94 -7.28
CA LEU A 62 2.20 5.39 -6.38
C LEU A 62 2.79 6.05 -5.12
N ILE A 63 3.75 5.38 -4.47
CA ILE A 63 4.39 5.90 -3.25
C ILE A 63 5.08 7.23 -3.54
N ALA A 64 5.91 7.30 -4.58
CA ALA A 64 6.63 8.50 -4.96
C ALA A 64 5.69 9.68 -5.27
N ASN A 65 4.55 9.40 -5.93
CA ASN A 65 3.53 10.42 -6.20
C ASN A 65 2.71 10.82 -4.97
N THR A 66 2.65 9.98 -3.93
CA THR A 66 1.89 10.22 -2.69
C THR A 66 2.76 10.85 -1.59
N GLU A 67 4.07 10.65 -1.59
CA GLU A 67 5.03 11.25 -0.64
C GLU A 67 5.00 12.79 -0.63
N VAL A 68 4.53 13.42 -1.70
CA VAL A 68 4.32 14.88 -1.74
C VAL A 68 3.16 15.33 -0.82
N LYS A 69 2.38 14.39 -0.25
CA LYS A 69 1.11 14.68 0.43
C LYS A 69 0.87 13.94 1.75
N ASP A 70 1.86 13.85 2.64
CA ASP A 70 1.65 13.88 4.11
C ASP A 70 2.98 13.72 4.90
N PRO A 71 3.65 14.82 5.30
CA PRO A 71 4.77 14.75 6.24
C PRO A 71 4.34 14.61 7.71
N ASN A 72 3.03 14.58 8.02
CA ASN A 72 2.54 14.75 9.40
C ASN A 72 1.73 13.57 9.96
N ARG A 73 1.99 12.34 9.52
CA ARG A 73 1.38 11.12 10.11
C ARG A 73 2.34 10.34 11.00
N LEU A 74 3.13 11.08 11.79
CA LEU A 74 3.99 10.58 12.87
C LEU A 74 3.57 11.23 14.19
N VAL A 75 2.37 10.89 14.63
CA VAL A 75 1.79 10.98 15.99
C VAL A 75 0.38 10.46 15.74
N ASP A 76 0.04 9.25 16.16
CA ASP A 76 -0.32 8.90 17.53
C ASP A 76 -0.24 7.37 17.61
N ASP A 77 0.57 6.80 18.50
CA ASP A 77 0.34 5.42 19.00
C ASP A 77 1.23 5.01 20.22
N ASP A 78 2.07 5.88 20.83
CA ASP A 78 2.98 5.39 21.91
C ASP A 78 3.27 6.29 23.16
N GLU A 79 2.48 7.33 23.48
CA GLU A 79 2.49 7.95 24.84
C GLU A 79 1.05 8.27 25.26
N ALA A 80 0.44 7.82 26.36
CA ALA A 80 1.00 7.44 27.65
C ALA A 80 0.08 6.41 28.35
N LEU A 81 0.64 5.24 28.67
CA LEU A 81 0.27 4.54 29.90
C LEU A 81 1.08 5.18 31.04
N GLY A 82 0.36 5.73 32.01
CA GLY A 82 0.90 6.04 33.34
C GLY A 82 0.96 7.54 33.66
N ASN A 83 -0.03 8.02 34.43
CA ASN A 83 0.31 8.44 35.79
C ASN A 83 -0.93 8.38 36.68
N ASP A 84 -0.73 7.79 37.86
CA ASP A 84 -1.58 7.88 39.04
C ASP A 84 -2.13 9.30 39.26
N ARG A 85 -3.45 9.40 39.51
CA ARG A 85 -4.07 10.16 40.60
C ARG A 85 -5.58 9.98 40.65
#